data_AF-A0A931BKX6-F1
#
_entry.id   AF-A0A931BKX6-F1
#
_cell.length_a   1.000
_cell.length_b   1.000
_cell.length_c   1.000
_cell.angle_alpha   90.00
_cell.angle_beta   90.00
_cell.angle_gamma   90.00
#
_symmetry.space_group_name_H-M   'P 1'
#
loop_
_entity.id
_entity.type
_entity.pdbx_description
1 polymer ?
#
loop_
_entity_poly.entity_id
_entity_poly.type
_entity_poly.pdbx_seq_one_letter_code
_entity_poly.pdbx_strand_id
1 'polypeptide(L)'
;MSHTLSFYPAPKSAKQQAAAKWWRALRGLALLLAYAGAVPAAAQTAPSALRAKAYILDLSQRRITLPERTFYIEQVVDGRAGRPPIGMIYRGMYDKQAPVLFRQSLEAELGTWLQQQFPKRPTDHTVVLCVRQLGVNETVRGTAKGAIASADLVADIYEHQSDGYHFVRTVAGRVSDRGIGDNSDHAEHLASALCISLLQVLPTDWGRPQPARSLAQLASDKPRGMARPAILRAATPRRGLYFTIEQFLANQPDTTAELHIDTVGVHGVTTVLEPGVPTGNSSEWKGTPVLRARMRTAKGDRIPSKEVWGFSDGRQAYFRQINYYRPLTRQSDFYTFVGAAPLDVTAANRRALNNAMQGAASGGFYDYGPAGNTGQPIVYSLDLRTGQTGPFPAPGQVVKRDTAFVYVYRPLGGSAEPQRVLLNDHQIGQLQPGETLEIPWPHFGRAMRIGLGTPGGPALLLTPSTATATYIRLWPTSAFTPWQLMPAQQGEAEVDALEKRRQEAR
;
A
#
# COMPACT_ATOMS: atom_id res chain seq x y z
N MET A 1 73.97 9.18 -32.98
CA MET A 1 72.53 8.86 -33.12
C MET A 1 72.25 7.69 -32.21
N SER A 2 71.75 7.98 -31.02
CA SER A 2 71.83 7.11 -29.84
C SER A 2 70.52 6.38 -29.59
N HIS A 3 70.60 5.04 -29.53
CA HIS A 3 69.51 4.16 -29.17
C HIS A 3 69.36 4.09 -27.64
N THR A 4 68.16 4.41 -27.14
CA THR A 4 67.80 4.33 -25.71
C THR A 4 67.27 2.93 -25.41
N LEU A 5 68.04 2.13 -24.66
CA LEU A 5 67.63 0.82 -24.14
C LEU A 5 66.77 1.01 -22.88
N SER A 6 65.54 0.50 -22.92
CA SER A 6 64.61 0.48 -21.79
C SER A 6 64.82 -0.81 -20.98
N PHE A 7 65.22 -0.66 -19.71
CA PHE A 7 65.35 -1.77 -18.75
C PHE A 7 64.01 -2.01 -18.04
N TYR A 8 63.40 -3.18 -18.25
CA TYR A 8 62.31 -3.67 -17.42
C TYR A 8 62.88 -4.28 -16.12
N PRO A 9 62.33 -3.97 -14.93
CA PRO A 9 62.73 -4.64 -13.70
C PRO A 9 62.17 -6.07 -13.67
N ALA A 10 63.00 -7.02 -13.23
CA ALA A 10 62.64 -8.42 -13.08
C ALA A 10 61.48 -8.62 -12.07
N PRO A 11 60.59 -9.61 -12.30
CA PRO A 11 59.46 -9.89 -11.42
C PRO A 11 59.95 -10.37 -10.05
N LYS A 12 59.46 -9.72 -8.98
CA LYS A 12 59.72 -10.13 -7.60
C LYS A 12 59.08 -11.50 -7.32
N SER A 13 59.84 -12.40 -6.72
CA SER A 13 59.40 -13.77 -6.44
C SER A 13 58.20 -13.81 -5.48
N ALA A 14 57.34 -14.83 -5.63
CA ALA A 14 56.13 -15.02 -4.81
C ALA A 14 56.41 -15.01 -3.29
N LYS A 15 57.63 -15.38 -2.87
CA LYS A 15 58.05 -15.32 -1.46
C LYS A 15 58.20 -13.90 -0.93
N GLN A 16 58.63 -12.93 -1.75
CA GLN A 16 58.74 -11.52 -1.34
C GLN A 16 57.36 -10.84 -1.22
N GLN A 17 56.38 -11.28 -2.01
CA GLN A 17 55.01 -10.75 -1.93
C GLN A 17 54.25 -11.29 -0.71
N ALA A 18 54.52 -12.53 -0.29
CA ALA A 18 53.92 -13.13 0.91
C ALA A 18 54.41 -12.46 2.22
N ALA A 19 55.70 -12.13 2.31
CA ALA A 19 56.27 -11.47 3.48
C ALA A 19 55.74 -10.02 3.67
N ALA A 20 55.52 -9.30 2.57
CA ALA A 20 54.96 -7.94 2.62
C ALA A 20 53.47 -7.92 3.04
N LYS A 21 52.72 -9.01 2.79
CA LYS A 21 51.32 -9.16 3.21
C LYS A 21 51.20 -9.45 4.72
N TRP A 22 52.10 -10.26 5.26
CA TRP A 22 52.14 -10.56 6.70
C TRP A 22 52.51 -9.35 7.57
N TRP A 23 53.47 -8.52 7.13
CA TRP A 23 53.84 -7.29 7.86
C TRP A 23 52.75 -6.21 7.87
N ARG A 24 51.88 -6.15 6.86
CA ARG A 24 50.73 -5.24 6.83
C ARG A 24 49.59 -5.70 7.73
N ALA A 25 49.38 -7.02 7.87
CA ALA A 25 48.40 -7.58 8.80
C ALA A 25 48.80 -7.37 10.27
N LEU A 26 50.09 -7.52 10.59
CA LEU A 26 50.60 -7.30 11.97
C LEU A 26 50.63 -5.82 12.38
N ARG A 27 50.87 -4.88 11.46
CA ARG A 27 50.74 -3.43 11.75
C ARG A 27 49.28 -2.98 11.95
N GLY A 28 48.31 -3.66 11.33
CA GLY A 28 46.88 -3.40 11.56
C GLY A 28 46.40 -3.87 12.94
N LEU A 29 46.97 -4.94 13.49
CA LEU A 29 46.55 -5.51 14.77
C LEU A 29 47.17 -4.79 15.98
N ALA A 30 48.38 -4.24 15.85
CA ALA A 30 49.06 -3.53 16.94
C ALA A 30 48.58 -2.07 17.14
N LEU A 31 47.84 -1.49 16.18
CA LEU A 31 47.25 -0.15 16.31
C LEU A 31 45.81 -0.15 16.88
N LEU A 32 45.26 -1.33 17.17
CA LEU A 32 43.90 -1.52 17.71
C LEU A 32 43.85 -1.77 19.22
N LEU A 33 45.00 -1.82 19.92
CA LEU A 33 45.09 -2.16 21.35
C LEU A 33 45.59 -1.03 22.26
N ALA A 34 45.69 0.21 21.77
CA ALA A 34 46.17 1.34 22.56
C ALA A 34 45.27 2.58 22.42
N TYR A 35 43.96 2.46 22.70
CA TYR A 35 43.08 3.61 22.99
C TYR A 35 41.87 3.15 23.82
N ALA A 36 42.14 2.69 25.06
CA ALA A 36 41.13 2.53 26.09
C ALA A 36 41.14 3.78 26.99
N GLY A 37 40.61 4.89 26.46
CA GLY A 37 40.29 6.10 27.21
C GLY A 37 38.79 6.31 27.15
N ALA A 38 38.11 6.20 28.30
CA ALA A 38 36.67 6.34 28.43
C ALA A 38 36.21 7.74 28.00
N VAL A 39 35.53 7.82 26.85
CA VAL A 39 34.70 8.96 26.46
C VAL A 39 33.25 8.53 26.65
N PRO A 40 32.41 9.29 27.37
CA PRO A 40 31.01 8.94 27.55
C PRO A 40 30.28 8.89 26.21
N ALA A 41 29.73 7.71 25.91
CA ALA A 41 28.90 7.43 24.75
C ALA A 41 27.50 8.05 24.92
N ALA A 42 27.39 9.36 24.75
CA ALA A 42 26.10 10.06 24.69
C ALA A 42 26.22 11.32 23.84
N ALA A 43 26.23 11.11 22.52
CA ALA A 43 25.92 12.05 21.42
C ALA A 43 26.83 11.72 20.23
N GLN A 44 26.62 10.56 19.62
CA GLN A 44 26.98 10.41 18.22
C GLN A 44 26.09 11.39 17.45
N THR A 45 26.67 12.54 17.09
CA THR A 45 26.15 13.45 16.09
C THR A 45 25.94 12.63 14.83
N ALA A 46 24.69 12.22 14.60
CA ALA A 46 24.29 11.61 13.34
C ALA A 46 24.81 12.54 12.24
N PRO A 47 25.58 12.03 11.26
CA PRO A 47 26.11 12.87 10.19
C PRO A 47 24.96 13.66 9.61
N SER A 48 25.17 14.97 9.44
CA SER A 48 24.25 15.92 8.82
C SER A 48 24.00 15.52 7.37
N ALA A 49 23.32 14.39 7.16
CA ALA A 49 22.79 13.96 5.90
C ALA A 49 21.89 15.11 5.43
N LEU A 50 22.28 15.71 4.30
CA LEU A 50 21.56 16.75 3.56
C LEU A 50 20.07 16.69 3.88
N ARG A 51 19.61 17.51 4.84
CA ARG A 51 18.20 17.58 5.20
C ARG A 51 17.49 18.09 3.95
N ALA A 52 16.79 17.19 3.26
CA ALA A 52 15.96 17.57 2.13
C ALA A 52 15.06 18.72 2.58
N LYS A 53 15.07 19.82 1.81
CA LYS A 53 14.33 21.03 2.15
C LYS A 53 12.85 20.64 2.25
N ALA A 54 12.30 20.69 3.45
CA ALA A 54 10.89 20.39 3.69
C ALA A 54 10.00 21.26 2.80
N TYR A 55 8.91 20.68 2.32
CA TYR A 55 7.86 21.44 1.66
C TYR A 55 6.91 21.99 2.72
N ILE A 56 6.80 23.30 2.75
CA ILE A 56 5.88 23.99 3.65
C ILE A 56 4.53 24.10 2.94
N LEU A 57 3.52 23.43 3.51
CA LEU A 57 2.14 23.54 3.07
C LEU A 57 1.55 24.85 3.58
N ASP A 58 0.94 25.64 2.69
CA ASP A 58 0.35 26.94 3.03
C ASP A 58 -1.11 26.99 2.56
N LEU A 59 -2.03 27.05 3.51
CA LEU A 59 -3.47 27.11 3.25
C LEU A 59 -4.02 28.55 3.16
N SER A 60 -3.21 29.57 3.44
CA SER A 60 -3.68 30.96 3.61
C SER A 60 -4.42 31.54 2.40
N GLN A 61 -4.06 31.10 1.19
CA GLN A 61 -4.70 31.54 -0.07
C GLN A 61 -5.86 30.65 -0.51
N ARG A 62 -6.12 29.54 0.21
CA ARG A 62 -7.15 28.58 -0.17
C ARG A 62 -8.45 28.90 0.58
N ARG A 63 -9.56 28.69 -0.12
CA ARG A 63 -10.92 28.89 0.40
C ARG A 63 -11.74 27.64 0.23
N ILE A 64 -12.65 27.40 1.16
CA ILE A 64 -13.64 26.33 1.08
C ILE A 64 -15.02 26.90 1.36
N THR A 65 -16.03 26.38 0.67
CA THR A 65 -17.42 26.82 0.81
C THR A 65 -18.26 25.68 1.35
N LEU A 66 -18.91 25.90 2.48
CA LEU A 66 -19.86 24.97 3.08
C LEU A 66 -21.23 25.67 3.13
N PRO A 67 -22.08 25.48 2.11
CA PRO A 67 -23.42 26.07 2.12
C PRO A 67 -24.19 25.55 3.33
N GLU A 68 -25.00 26.42 3.93
CA GLU A 68 -25.93 26.04 5.01
C GLU A 68 -25.26 25.38 6.24
N ARG A 69 -23.97 25.64 6.47
CA ARG A 69 -23.30 25.09 7.66
C ARG A 69 -24.04 25.47 8.94
N THR A 70 -24.21 24.48 9.81
CA THR A 70 -24.83 24.59 11.13
C THR A 70 -23.81 24.37 12.25
N PHE A 71 -22.51 24.45 11.97
CA PHE A 71 -21.46 24.17 12.94
C PHE A 71 -20.29 25.13 12.78
N TYR A 72 -19.58 25.32 13.89
CA TYR A 72 -18.39 26.13 14.03
C TYR A 72 -17.28 25.27 14.63
N ILE A 73 -16.13 25.21 13.95
CA ILE A 73 -14.97 24.46 14.44
C ILE A 73 -14.19 25.36 15.40
N GLU A 74 -14.35 25.12 16.70
CA GLU A 74 -13.64 25.90 17.73
C GLU A 74 -12.18 25.49 17.84
N GLN A 75 -11.87 24.20 17.66
CA GLN A 75 -10.53 23.68 17.84
C GLN A 75 -10.25 22.49 16.92
N VAL A 76 -8.98 22.34 16.56
CA VAL A 76 -8.44 21.16 15.89
C VAL A 76 -7.55 20.41 16.88
N VAL A 77 -7.70 19.08 16.93
CA VAL A 77 -6.87 18.19 17.74
C VAL A 77 -6.16 17.21 16.83
N ASP A 78 -4.82 17.09 16.92
CA ASP A 78 -4.07 16.05 16.22
C ASP A 78 -4.17 14.72 16.98
N GLY A 79 -5.14 13.88 16.58
CA GLY A 79 -5.37 12.53 17.08
C GLY A 79 -4.66 11.45 16.28
N ARG A 80 -3.71 11.79 15.39
CA ARG A 80 -2.97 10.82 14.59
C ARG A 80 -1.97 10.04 15.46
N ALA A 81 -1.99 8.71 15.37
CA ALA A 81 -1.09 7.86 16.13
C ALA A 81 0.39 8.15 15.79
N GLY A 82 1.20 8.51 16.79
CA GLY A 82 2.61 8.84 16.59
C GLY A 82 2.89 10.17 15.87
N ARG A 83 1.84 10.95 15.52
CA ARG A 83 1.93 12.26 14.85
C ARG A 83 2.92 12.27 13.67
N PRO A 84 2.73 11.40 12.67
CA PRO A 84 3.66 11.30 11.55
C PRO A 84 3.70 12.61 10.73
N PRO A 85 4.72 12.78 9.87
CA PRO A 85 4.72 13.81 8.85
C PRO A 85 3.43 13.80 8.03
N ILE A 86 3.02 14.94 7.50
CA ILE A 86 1.79 15.09 6.71
C ILE A 86 1.85 14.24 5.43
N GLY A 87 3.04 14.05 4.88
CA GLY A 87 3.27 13.16 3.77
C GLY A 87 4.58 13.46 3.07
N MET A 88 4.74 12.92 1.86
CA MET A 88 5.96 13.04 1.06
C MET A 88 5.62 13.48 -0.35
N ILE A 89 6.33 14.48 -0.84
CA ILE A 89 6.25 14.94 -2.23
C ILE A 89 7.62 14.88 -2.89
N TYR A 90 7.66 15.10 -4.20
CA TYR A 90 8.87 15.12 -5.00
C TYR A 90 9.11 16.55 -5.50
N ARG A 91 10.34 17.08 -5.36
CA ARG A 91 10.67 18.44 -5.79
C ARG A 91 11.97 18.55 -6.58
N GLY A 92 11.96 19.49 -7.52
CA GLY A 92 13.13 19.90 -8.31
C GLY A 92 13.46 18.94 -9.45
N MET A 93 14.53 19.26 -10.19
CA MET A 93 14.94 18.58 -11.43
C MET A 93 15.28 17.08 -11.27
N TYR A 94 15.36 16.57 -10.04
CA TYR A 94 15.70 15.18 -9.73
C TYR A 94 14.71 14.55 -8.76
N ASP A 95 13.47 15.06 -8.70
CA ASP A 95 12.41 14.51 -7.87
C ASP A 95 12.92 14.12 -6.48
N LYS A 96 13.56 15.08 -5.78
CA LYS A 96 14.05 14.81 -4.43
C LYS A 96 12.84 14.72 -3.51
N GLN A 97 12.75 13.64 -2.76
CA GLN A 97 11.72 13.49 -1.75
C GLN A 97 11.84 14.61 -0.71
N ALA A 98 10.74 15.29 -0.44
CA ALA A 98 10.63 16.34 0.56
C ALA A 98 9.45 16.02 1.49
N PRO A 99 9.65 16.01 2.81
CA PRO A 99 8.52 15.87 3.74
C PRO A 99 7.64 17.11 3.66
N VAL A 100 6.32 16.90 3.70
CA VAL A 100 5.33 17.95 3.79
C VAL A 100 5.12 18.29 5.26
N LEU A 101 5.24 19.57 5.60
CA LEU A 101 5.06 20.09 6.95
C LEU A 101 4.25 21.39 6.91
N PHE A 102 3.58 21.70 8.02
CA PHE A 102 3.13 23.05 8.32
C PHE A 102 4.31 23.87 8.87
N ARG A 103 4.25 25.21 8.81
CA ARG A 103 5.20 26.11 9.49
C ARG A 103 5.08 26.01 11.01
N GLN A 104 3.84 25.88 11.50
CA GLN A 104 3.48 25.67 12.90
C GLN A 104 2.92 24.24 13.08
N SER A 105 2.35 23.95 14.25
CA SER A 105 1.68 22.67 14.46
C SER A 105 0.42 22.56 13.59
N LEU A 106 -0.01 21.32 13.33
CA LEU A 106 -1.23 21.03 12.58
C LEU A 106 -2.44 21.75 13.19
N GLU A 107 -2.55 21.71 14.51
CA GLU A 107 -3.66 22.31 15.26
C GLU A 107 -3.69 23.83 15.08
N ALA A 108 -2.53 24.49 15.18
CA ALA A 108 -2.43 25.94 15.07
C ALA A 108 -2.78 26.44 13.66
N GLU A 109 -2.19 25.84 12.61
CA GLU A 109 -2.45 26.28 11.24
C GLU A 109 -3.85 25.93 10.77
N LEU A 110 -4.26 24.67 10.92
CA LEU A 110 -5.56 24.22 10.44
C LEU A 110 -6.69 24.88 11.24
N GLY A 111 -6.52 25.03 12.56
CA GLY A 111 -7.48 25.73 13.41
C GLY A 111 -7.65 27.20 13.04
N THR A 112 -6.54 27.94 12.91
CA THR A 112 -6.56 29.36 12.53
C THR A 112 -7.22 29.55 11.16
N TRP A 113 -6.82 28.74 10.17
CA TRP A 113 -7.37 28.85 8.82
C TRP A 113 -8.87 28.50 8.81
N LEU A 114 -9.30 27.43 9.49
CA LEU A 114 -10.72 27.06 9.58
C LEU A 114 -11.59 28.12 10.24
N GLN A 115 -11.12 28.75 11.32
CA GLN A 115 -11.85 29.82 12.00
C GLN A 115 -11.96 31.08 11.12
N GLN A 116 -10.95 31.37 10.30
CA GLN A 116 -11.01 32.44 9.30
C GLN A 116 -12.01 32.13 8.18
N GLN A 117 -12.06 30.87 7.70
CA GLN A 117 -13.01 30.46 6.67
C GLN A 117 -14.45 30.41 7.19
N PHE A 118 -14.64 30.06 8.47
CA PHE A 118 -15.96 29.84 9.07
C PHE A 118 -16.10 30.58 10.41
N PRO A 119 -16.30 31.92 10.40
CA PRO A 119 -16.54 32.68 11.62
C PRO A 119 -17.81 32.20 12.35
N LYS A 120 -17.77 32.05 13.67
CA LYS A 120 -18.90 31.54 14.48
C LYS A 120 -20.20 32.33 14.22
N ARG A 121 -21.31 31.62 13.98
CA ARG A 121 -22.67 32.18 13.92
C ARG A 121 -23.46 31.79 15.19
N PRO A 122 -24.51 32.56 15.56
CA PRO A 122 -25.30 32.25 16.75
C PRO A 122 -26.01 30.89 16.72
N THR A 123 -26.34 30.39 15.53
CA THR A 123 -27.04 29.11 15.32
C THR A 123 -26.10 27.92 15.16
N ASP A 124 -24.78 28.13 15.21
CA ASP A 124 -23.82 27.06 14.99
C ASP A 124 -23.66 26.18 16.23
N HIS A 125 -23.69 24.87 16.02
CA HIS A 125 -23.16 23.90 16.96
C HIS A 125 -21.64 24.10 17.09
N THR A 126 -21.15 24.16 18.32
CA THR A 126 -19.71 24.33 18.57
C THR A 126 -19.05 22.95 18.54
N VAL A 127 -18.04 22.75 17.69
CA VAL A 127 -17.42 21.43 17.48
C VAL A 127 -15.90 21.47 17.50
N VAL A 128 -15.31 20.33 17.86
CA VAL A 128 -13.88 20.02 17.72
C VAL A 128 -13.66 19.05 16.57
N LEU A 129 -12.68 19.35 15.72
CA LEU A 129 -12.21 18.48 14.65
C LEU A 129 -10.98 17.70 15.11
N CYS A 130 -11.14 16.41 15.44
CA CYS A 130 -10.03 15.54 15.81
C CYS A 130 -9.50 14.78 14.59
N VAL A 131 -8.32 15.18 14.09
CA VAL A 131 -7.71 14.58 12.90
C VAL A 131 -7.14 13.20 13.23
N ARG A 132 -7.61 12.16 12.54
CA ARG A 132 -7.17 10.76 12.71
C ARG A 132 -6.21 10.32 11.62
N GLN A 133 -6.33 10.91 10.44
CA GLN A 133 -5.45 10.70 9.30
C GLN A 133 -5.34 12.00 8.53
N LEU A 134 -4.13 12.32 8.13
CA LEU A 134 -3.84 13.41 7.22
C LEU A 134 -2.66 12.98 6.36
N GLY A 135 -2.89 12.90 5.05
CA GLY A 135 -1.91 12.54 4.05
C GLY A 135 -1.88 13.59 2.94
N VAL A 136 -0.69 14.06 2.56
CA VAL A 136 -0.44 14.85 1.35
C VAL A 136 0.73 14.21 0.62
N ASN A 137 0.43 13.53 -0.48
CA ASN A 137 1.39 12.64 -1.12
C ASN A 137 1.43 12.85 -2.63
N GLU A 138 2.61 12.65 -3.21
CA GLU A 138 2.78 12.47 -4.64
C GLU A 138 3.16 11.04 -4.97
N THR A 139 2.55 10.48 -6.02
CA THR A 139 2.96 9.20 -6.60
C THR A 139 3.51 9.43 -7.99
N VAL A 140 4.82 9.24 -8.17
CA VAL A 140 5.45 9.32 -9.50
C VAL A 140 5.13 8.05 -10.28
N ARG A 141 4.55 8.22 -11.47
CA ARG A 141 4.37 7.13 -12.45
C ARG A 141 5.50 7.27 -13.47
N GLY A 142 6.17 6.16 -13.82
CA GLY A 142 7.43 6.10 -14.59
C GLY A 142 7.49 6.69 -16.00
N THR A 143 6.60 7.62 -16.36
CA THR A 143 6.67 8.44 -17.56
C THR A 143 6.72 9.92 -17.14
N ALA A 144 7.40 10.78 -17.92
CA ALA A 144 7.46 12.23 -17.70
C ALA A 144 6.09 12.96 -17.67
N LYS A 145 4.97 12.25 -17.77
CA LYS A 145 3.59 12.76 -17.83
C LYS A 145 2.93 12.96 -16.45
N GLY A 146 3.70 13.37 -15.44
CA GLY A 146 3.18 13.94 -14.19
C GLY A 146 3.08 12.96 -13.02
N ALA A 147 3.49 13.44 -11.83
CA ALA A 147 3.17 12.79 -10.56
C ALA A 147 1.67 12.93 -10.28
N ILE A 148 1.08 11.98 -9.56
CA ILE A 148 -0.29 12.14 -9.03
C ILE A 148 -0.18 12.78 -7.67
N ALA A 149 -0.64 14.02 -7.55
CA ALA A 149 -0.82 14.68 -6.26
C ALA A 149 -2.10 14.15 -5.61
N SER A 150 -2.06 13.95 -4.31
CA SER A 150 -3.23 13.50 -3.55
C SER A 150 -3.21 14.06 -2.15
N ALA A 151 -4.41 14.31 -1.62
CA ALA A 151 -4.64 14.57 -0.23
C ALA A 151 -5.73 13.65 0.30
N ASP A 152 -5.54 13.19 1.53
CA ASP A 152 -6.48 12.37 2.26
C ASP A 152 -6.62 12.90 3.69
N LEU A 153 -7.86 12.91 4.17
CA LEU A 153 -8.20 13.34 5.51
C LEU A 153 -9.21 12.36 6.09
N VAL A 154 -8.99 11.96 7.34
CA VAL A 154 -10.02 11.37 8.19
C VAL A 154 -10.03 12.11 9.51
N ALA A 155 -11.20 12.51 9.96
CA ALA A 155 -11.36 13.19 11.24
C ALA A 155 -12.63 12.75 11.94
N ASP A 156 -12.61 12.82 13.27
CA ASP A 156 -13.78 12.69 14.11
C ASP A 156 -14.28 14.07 14.52
N ILE A 157 -15.59 14.27 14.47
CA ILE A 157 -16.26 15.48 14.92
C ILE A 157 -16.81 15.23 16.31
N TYR A 158 -16.53 16.15 17.24
CA TYR A 158 -17.09 16.15 18.58
C TYR A 158 -17.85 17.45 18.82
N GLU A 159 -19.10 17.38 19.28
CA GLU A 159 -19.85 18.55 19.71
C GLU A 159 -19.46 18.92 21.14
N HIS A 160 -19.24 20.20 21.38
CA HIS A 160 -18.98 20.75 22.70
C HIS A 160 -20.31 21.14 23.36
N GLN A 161 -20.65 20.42 24.42
CA GLN A 161 -21.81 20.66 25.28
C GLN A 161 -21.33 21.04 26.69
N SER A 162 -22.26 21.39 27.59
CA SER A 162 -21.91 21.88 28.94
C SER A 162 -21.15 20.87 29.81
N ASP A 163 -21.34 19.57 29.58
CA ASP A 163 -20.71 18.47 30.32
C ASP A 163 -19.46 17.88 29.64
N GLY A 164 -19.16 18.29 28.40
CA GLY A 164 -17.94 17.92 27.70
C GLY A 164 -18.10 17.80 26.19
N TYR A 165 -17.29 16.92 25.59
CA TYR A 165 -17.22 16.70 24.16
C TYR A 165 -17.89 15.37 23.78
N HIS A 166 -18.85 15.41 22.87
CA HIS A 166 -19.68 14.26 22.50
C HIS A 166 -19.37 13.87 21.06
N PHE A 167 -19.00 12.61 20.82
CA PHE A 167 -18.72 12.15 19.46
C PHE A 167 -19.96 12.30 18.58
N VAL A 168 -19.79 12.88 17.40
CA VAL A 168 -20.87 13.09 16.46
C VAL A 168 -20.75 12.10 15.30
N ARG A 169 -19.63 12.16 14.58
CA ARG A 169 -19.40 11.41 13.34
C ARG A 169 -17.92 11.39 12.98
N THR A 170 -17.49 10.31 12.33
CA THR A 170 -16.25 10.28 11.56
C THR A 170 -16.53 10.73 10.13
N VAL A 171 -15.73 11.69 9.65
CA VAL A 171 -15.76 12.20 8.28
C VAL A 171 -14.47 11.85 7.57
N ALA A 172 -14.54 11.66 6.26
CA ALA A 172 -13.38 11.31 5.45
C ALA A 172 -13.45 11.91 4.05
N GLY A 173 -12.33 12.40 3.54
CA GLY A 173 -12.26 13.03 2.24
C GLY A 173 -10.96 12.68 1.54
N ARG A 174 -11.05 12.49 0.22
CA ARG A 174 -9.90 12.21 -0.62
C ARG A 174 -10.02 12.99 -1.91
N VAL A 175 -8.92 13.60 -2.32
CA VAL A 175 -8.78 14.21 -3.64
C VAL A 175 -7.46 13.74 -4.23
N SER A 176 -7.48 13.40 -5.51
CA SER A 176 -6.25 13.08 -6.23
C SER A 176 -6.42 13.48 -7.68
N ASP A 177 -5.43 14.18 -8.22
CA ASP A 177 -5.39 14.54 -9.62
C ASP A 177 -3.98 14.31 -10.21
N ARG A 178 -3.91 14.21 -11.54
CA ARG A 178 -2.63 14.18 -12.24
C ARG A 178 -2.04 15.58 -12.21
N GLY A 179 -0.89 15.73 -11.56
CA GLY A 179 -0.13 16.98 -11.57
C GLY A 179 0.41 17.23 -12.97
N ILE A 180 -0.11 18.27 -13.63
CA ILE A 180 0.46 18.80 -14.86
C ILE A 180 1.23 20.06 -14.46
N GLY A 181 2.55 19.96 -14.39
CA GLY A 181 3.43 21.12 -14.54
C GLY A 181 3.79 21.93 -13.30
N ASP A 182 3.01 21.95 -12.21
CA ASP A 182 3.38 22.72 -11.02
C ASP A 182 3.09 21.98 -9.70
N ASN A 183 4.14 21.79 -8.88
CA ASN A 183 4.10 21.16 -7.55
C ASN A 183 3.40 22.05 -6.48
N SER A 184 2.41 22.87 -6.89
CA SER A 184 1.82 23.94 -6.07
C SER A 184 0.39 23.65 -5.58
N ASP A 185 -0.27 22.59 -6.07
CA ASP A 185 -1.69 22.37 -5.77
C ASP A 185 -1.95 21.47 -4.56
N HIS A 186 -0.93 21.09 -3.79
CA HIS A 186 -1.13 20.29 -2.58
C HIS A 186 -2.04 20.96 -1.55
N ALA A 187 -1.92 22.28 -1.39
CA ALA A 187 -2.78 23.06 -0.51
C ALA A 187 -4.24 23.02 -0.98
N GLU A 188 -4.47 23.05 -2.30
CA GLU A 188 -5.79 22.95 -2.89
C GLU A 188 -6.41 21.56 -2.73
N HIS A 189 -5.62 20.51 -2.93
CA HIS A 189 -6.04 19.14 -2.68
C HIS A 189 -6.44 18.94 -1.21
N LEU A 190 -5.65 19.46 -0.26
CA LEU A 190 -5.99 19.38 1.16
C LEU A 190 -7.26 20.17 1.48
N ALA A 191 -7.38 21.40 0.99
CA ALA A 191 -8.58 22.20 1.18
C ALA A 191 -9.82 21.48 0.63
N SER A 192 -9.70 20.87 -0.55
CA SER A 192 -10.79 20.12 -1.19
C SER A 192 -11.14 18.83 -0.42
N ALA A 193 -10.15 18.08 0.05
CA ALA A 193 -10.36 16.90 0.89
C ALA A 193 -11.06 17.26 2.20
N LEU A 194 -10.69 18.38 2.82
CA LEU A 194 -11.37 18.89 4.00
C LEU A 194 -12.80 19.34 3.69
N CYS A 195 -13.03 20.05 2.57
CA CYS A 195 -14.37 20.45 2.14
C CYS A 195 -15.29 19.23 1.99
N ILE A 196 -14.84 18.20 1.26
CA ILE A 196 -15.58 16.93 1.10
C ILE A 196 -15.87 16.28 2.45
N SER A 197 -14.91 16.32 3.38
CA SER A 197 -15.10 15.77 4.72
C SER A 197 -16.15 16.55 5.51
N LEU A 198 -16.06 17.89 5.50
CA LEU A 198 -16.95 18.75 6.27
C LEU A 198 -18.39 18.80 5.72
N LEU A 199 -18.57 18.61 4.41
CA LEU A 199 -19.91 18.46 3.82
C LEU A 199 -20.68 17.25 4.40
N GLN A 200 -19.98 16.21 4.86
CA GLN A 200 -20.61 15.05 5.51
C GLN A 200 -21.15 15.36 6.91
N VAL A 201 -20.82 16.52 7.48
CA VAL A 201 -21.35 16.97 8.78
C VAL A 201 -22.72 17.63 8.60
N LEU A 202 -23.04 18.20 7.44
CA LEU A 202 -24.30 18.92 7.21
C LEU A 202 -25.57 18.09 7.50
N PRO A 203 -25.69 16.81 7.09
CA PRO A 203 -26.89 16.01 7.35
C PRO A 203 -26.88 15.33 8.74
N THR A 204 -26.14 15.86 9.70
CA THR A 204 -25.97 15.22 11.02
C THR A 204 -27.14 15.54 11.94
N ASP A 205 -27.61 14.53 12.66
CA ASP A 205 -28.50 14.68 13.81
C ASP A 205 -27.67 14.94 15.08
N TRP A 206 -27.68 16.19 15.54
CA TRP A 206 -26.95 16.66 16.71
C TRP A 206 -27.55 16.15 18.03
N GLY A 207 -28.82 15.70 18.04
CA GLY A 207 -29.52 15.30 19.27
C GLY A 207 -29.17 13.90 19.78
N ARG A 208 -28.26 13.18 19.12
CA ARG A 208 -27.97 11.78 19.46
C ARG A 208 -27.14 11.67 20.75
N PRO A 209 -27.65 11.02 21.81
CA PRO A 209 -26.92 10.93 23.06
C PRO A 209 -25.63 10.11 22.91
N GLN A 210 -24.52 10.67 23.37
CA GLN A 210 -23.21 10.03 23.39
C GLN A 210 -22.49 10.35 24.71
N PRO A 211 -21.61 9.47 25.20
CA PRO A 211 -20.87 9.74 26.42
C PRO A 211 -19.95 10.97 26.27
N ALA A 212 -19.96 11.87 27.26
CA ALA A 212 -19.04 12.99 27.31
C ALA A 212 -17.57 12.53 27.37
N ARG A 213 -16.70 13.35 26.80
CA ARG A 213 -15.23 13.23 26.83
C ARG A 213 -14.63 14.55 27.28
N SER A 214 -13.46 14.51 27.90
CA SER A 214 -12.65 15.71 28.07
C SER A 214 -11.84 16.01 26.81
N LEU A 215 -11.41 17.26 26.64
CA LEU A 215 -10.58 17.67 25.49
C LEU A 215 -9.32 16.80 25.36
N ALA A 216 -8.68 16.47 26.49
CA ALA A 216 -7.47 15.65 26.54
C ALA A 216 -7.72 14.19 26.07
N GLN A 217 -8.95 13.69 26.21
CA GLN A 217 -9.31 12.34 25.77
C GLN A 217 -9.49 12.24 24.26
N LEU A 218 -9.83 13.33 23.56
CA LEU A 218 -10.18 13.29 22.14
C LEU A 218 -9.07 12.70 21.26
N ALA A 219 -7.81 13.03 21.55
CA ALA A 219 -6.66 12.56 20.78
C ALA A 219 -6.49 11.03 20.79
N SER A 220 -6.92 10.35 21.86
CA SER A 220 -6.81 8.89 22.01
C SER A 220 -8.16 8.16 21.97
N ASP A 221 -9.26 8.90 21.97
CA ASP A 221 -10.61 8.34 21.89
C ASP A 221 -10.78 7.50 20.61
N LYS A 222 -11.52 6.42 20.74
CA LYS A 222 -11.89 5.53 19.64
C LYS A 222 -13.41 5.37 19.71
N PRO A 223 -14.16 6.25 19.02
CA PRO A 223 -15.60 6.27 19.11
C PRO A 223 -16.20 4.88 18.91
N ARG A 224 -16.92 4.40 19.93
CA ARG A 224 -17.62 3.12 19.86
C ARG A 224 -18.84 3.28 18.95
N GLY A 225 -19.13 2.25 18.15
CA GLY A 225 -20.37 2.24 17.36
C GLY A 225 -20.25 2.77 15.93
N MET A 226 -19.04 2.98 15.41
CA MET A 226 -18.87 2.98 13.96
C MET A 226 -19.33 1.62 13.43
N ALA A 227 -20.48 1.60 12.75
CA ALA A 227 -21.01 0.38 12.17
C ALA A 227 -19.99 -0.17 11.18
N ARG A 228 -19.49 -1.38 11.45
CA ARG A 228 -18.60 -2.08 10.53
C ARG A 228 -19.25 -2.09 9.13
N PRO A 229 -18.54 -1.67 8.06
CA PRO A 229 -19.10 -1.62 6.71
C PRO A 229 -19.81 -2.93 6.32
N ALA A 230 -20.91 -2.86 5.58
CA ALA A 230 -21.70 -4.04 5.20
C ALA A 230 -20.85 -5.07 4.43
N ILE A 231 -19.90 -4.60 3.61
CA ILE A 231 -18.94 -5.44 2.89
C ILE A 231 -18.04 -6.27 3.82
N LEU A 232 -17.71 -5.72 4.99
CA LEU A 232 -16.97 -6.41 6.05
C LEU A 232 -17.87 -7.16 7.03
N ARG A 233 -19.19 -7.20 6.83
CA ARG A 233 -20.10 -8.02 7.65
C ARG A 233 -20.66 -9.20 6.86
N ALA A 234 -20.85 -9.03 5.55
CA ALA A 234 -21.35 -10.08 4.68
C ALA A 234 -20.41 -11.30 4.67
N ALA A 235 -20.97 -12.51 4.57
CA ALA A 235 -20.18 -13.73 4.39
C ALA A 235 -19.41 -13.70 3.06
N THR A 236 -20.08 -13.22 2.00
CA THR A 236 -19.50 -12.98 0.68
C THR A 236 -19.90 -11.61 0.12
N PRO A 237 -19.05 -11.00 -0.72
CA PRO A 237 -19.41 -9.78 -1.45
C PRO A 237 -20.53 -10.07 -2.47
N ARG A 238 -21.46 -9.13 -2.67
CA ARG A 238 -22.52 -9.29 -3.68
C ARG A 238 -21.92 -9.15 -5.07
N ARG A 239 -22.34 -10.02 -5.99
CA ARG A 239 -21.92 -9.98 -7.40
C ARG A 239 -22.40 -8.68 -8.07
N GLY A 240 -21.54 -8.06 -8.87
CA GLY A 240 -21.87 -6.87 -9.67
C GLY A 240 -20.74 -5.84 -9.71
N LEU A 241 -21.03 -4.65 -10.24
CA LEU A 241 -20.09 -3.53 -10.35
C LEU A 241 -20.29 -2.52 -9.23
N TYR A 242 -19.19 -2.04 -8.65
CA TYR A 242 -19.17 -0.92 -7.72
C TYR A 242 -18.59 0.28 -8.45
N PHE A 243 -19.41 1.28 -8.73
CA PHE A 243 -18.97 2.54 -9.36
C PHE A 243 -18.30 3.46 -8.36
N THR A 244 -18.73 3.42 -7.10
CA THR A 244 -18.17 4.24 -6.01
C THR A 244 -17.76 3.39 -4.82
N ILE A 245 -16.96 3.98 -3.92
CA ILE A 245 -16.60 3.32 -2.67
C ILE A 245 -17.81 3.16 -1.75
N GLU A 246 -18.74 4.11 -1.73
CA GLU A 246 -19.95 4.05 -0.91
C GLU A 246 -20.79 2.82 -1.26
N GLN A 247 -20.96 2.53 -2.56
CA GLN A 247 -21.60 1.31 -3.04
C GLN A 247 -20.85 0.06 -2.56
N PHE A 248 -19.52 0.08 -2.59
CA PHE A 248 -18.70 -1.02 -2.08
C PHE A 248 -18.90 -1.22 -0.59
N LEU A 249 -18.79 -0.17 0.23
CA LEU A 249 -18.96 -0.23 1.68
C LEU A 249 -20.35 -0.71 2.09
N ALA A 250 -21.38 -0.27 1.35
CA ALA A 250 -22.76 -0.70 1.52
C ALA A 250 -23.03 -2.12 0.98
N ASN A 251 -22.07 -2.72 0.25
CA ASN A 251 -22.25 -3.99 -0.47
C ASN A 251 -23.50 -3.93 -1.38
N GLN A 252 -23.63 -2.84 -2.15
CA GLN A 252 -24.75 -2.56 -3.06
C GLN A 252 -24.21 -2.31 -4.47
N PRO A 253 -23.74 -3.35 -5.18
CA PRO A 253 -23.29 -3.20 -6.55
C PRO A 253 -24.46 -2.99 -7.52
N ASP A 254 -24.16 -2.44 -8.70
CA ASP A 254 -25.01 -2.58 -9.87
C ASP A 254 -24.97 -4.04 -10.36
N THR A 255 -26.15 -4.66 -10.36
CA THR A 255 -26.36 -6.05 -10.75
C THR A 255 -26.93 -6.19 -12.17
N THR A 256 -27.22 -5.06 -12.83
CA THR A 256 -27.81 -5.02 -14.17
C THR A 256 -26.74 -5.02 -15.28
N ALA A 257 -25.52 -4.59 -14.95
CA ALA A 257 -24.40 -4.59 -15.88
C ALA A 257 -23.84 -6.01 -16.11
N GLU A 258 -23.54 -6.31 -17.37
CA GLU A 258 -22.83 -7.53 -17.74
C GLU A 258 -21.34 -7.39 -17.41
N LEU A 259 -20.82 -8.37 -16.68
CA LEU A 259 -19.41 -8.45 -16.28
C LEU A 259 -18.78 -9.70 -16.90
N HIS A 260 -17.78 -9.48 -17.74
CA HIS A 260 -16.89 -10.53 -18.25
C HIS A 260 -15.46 -10.29 -17.77
N ILE A 261 -14.85 -11.31 -17.18
CA ILE A 261 -13.51 -11.24 -16.61
C ILE A 261 -12.54 -11.91 -17.58
N ASP A 262 -11.58 -11.14 -18.08
CA ASP A 262 -10.46 -11.64 -18.86
C ASP A 262 -9.20 -11.73 -17.98
N THR A 263 -8.42 -12.80 -18.17
CA THR A 263 -7.04 -12.85 -17.69
C THR A 263 -6.11 -12.35 -18.78
N VAL A 264 -5.30 -11.35 -18.45
CA VAL A 264 -4.21 -10.88 -19.32
C VAL A 264 -2.93 -11.55 -18.83
N GLY A 265 -2.28 -12.31 -19.71
CA GLY A 265 -0.95 -12.85 -19.43
C GLY A 265 0.04 -11.70 -19.27
N VAL A 266 0.83 -11.72 -18.18
CA VAL A 266 1.82 -10.66 -17.88
C VAL A 266 2.80 -10.44 -19.03
N HIS A 267 3.11 -11.48 -19.81
CA HIS A 267 4.04 -11.41 -20.95
C HIS A 267 3.47 -10.67 -22.17
N GLY A 268 2.15 -10.55 -22.29
CA GLY A 268 1.49 -9.86 -23.42
C GLY A 268 1.31 -8.36 -23.20
N VAL A 269 1.56 -7.85 -22.00
CA VAL A 269 1.51 -6.40 -21.73
C VAL A 269 2.91 -5.84 -21.97
N THR A 270 3.14 -5.36 -23.20
CA THR A 270 4.38 -4.65 -23.55
C THR A 270 4.67 -3.56 -22.51
N THR A 271 5.81 -3.74 -21.85
CA THR A 271 6.34 -3.02 -20.68
C THR A 271 6.55 -1.52 -20.85
N VAL A 272 6.31 -0.96 -22.03
CA VAL A 272 6.78 0.38 -22.39
C VAL A 272 5.74 1.48 -22.12
N LEU A 273 4.43 1.16 -22.08
CA LEU A 273 3.39 2.21 -22.13
C LEU A 273 2.55 2.39 -20.86
N GLU A 274 2.54 1.44 -19.92
CA GLU A 274 1.74 1.56 -18.69
C GLU A 274 2.59 1.42 -17.41
N PRO A 275 3.03 2.54 -16.80
CA PRO A 275 3.73 2.50 -15.53
C PRO A 275 2.85 1.87 -14.44
N GLY A 276 3.40 0.88 -13.72
CA GLY A 276 2.70 0.13 -12.67
C GLY A 276 2.12 -1.22 -13.11
N VAL A 277 2.30 -1.60 -14.38
CA VAL A 277 2.13 -3.00 -14.78
C VAL A 277 3.37 -3.78 -14.32
N PRO A 278 3.20 -4.99 -13.75
CA PRO A 278 4.31 -5.90 -13.51
C PRO A 278 5.17 -5.99 -14.76
N THR A 279 6.43 -5.55 -14.70
CA THR A 279 7.34 -5.86 -15.79
C THR A 279 7.52 -7.36 -15.76
N GLY A 280 7.11 -8.06 -16.82
CA GLY A 280 7.14 -9.53 -16.88
C GLY A 280 8.52 -10.17 -16.66
N ASN A 281 9.55 -9.34 -16.48
CA ASN A 281 10.92 -9.74 -16.19
C ASN A 281 11.18 -9.96 -14.69
N SER A 282 10.36 -9.47 -13.76
CA SER A 282 10.51 -9.89 -12.36
C SER A 282 9.87 -11.26 -12.19
N SER A 283 10.69 -12.26 -11.85
CA SER A 283 10.29 -13.65 -11.62
C SER A 283 9.10 -13.77 -10.65
N GLU A 284 8.95 -12.81 -9.75
CA GLU A 284 7.95 -12.81 -8.68
C GLU A 284 6.50 -12.69 -9.17
N TRP A 285 6.25 -12.11 -10.35
CA TRP A 285 4.90 -12.06 -10.95
C TRP A 285 4.59 -13.24 -11.87
N LYS A 286 5.59 -14.08 -12.18
CA LYS A 286 5.45 -15.17 -13.15
C LYS A 286 4.32 -16.11 -12.72
N GLY A 287 3.39 -16.35 -13.66
CA GLY A 287 2.22 -17.20 -13.43
C GLY A 287 1.05 -16.53 -12.69
N THR A 288 1.20 -15.28 -12.23
CA THR A 288 0.10 -14.57 -11.57
C THR A 288 -0.82 -13.93 -12.61
N PRO A 289 -2.13 -14.25 -12.61
CA PRO A 289 -3.06 -13.65 -13.55
C PRO A 289 -3.28 -12.17 -13.23
N VAL A 290 -3.29 -11.33 -14.26
CA VAL A 290 -3.75 -9.94 -14.16
C VAL A 290 -5.16 -9.88 -14.72
N LEU A 291 -6.09 -9.31 -13.98
CA LEU A 291 -7.50 -9.31 -14.36
C LEU A 291 -7.89 -8.01 -15.07
N ARG A 292 -8.59 -8.15 -16.19
CA ARG A 292 -9.28 -7.07 -16.88
C ARG A 292 -10.77 -7.37 -16.90
N ALA A 293 -11.59 -6.39 -16.53
CA ALA A 293 -13.03 -6.50 -16.66
C ALA A 293 -13.48 -5.86 -17.98
N ARG A 294 -14.22 -6.61 -18.81
CA ARG A 294 -15.06 -6.06 -19.87
C ARG A 294 -16.47 -5.93 -19.32
N MET A 295 -17.00 -4.72 -19.38
CA MET A 295 -18.26 -4.36 -18.73
C MET A 295 -19.18 -3.73 -19.76
N ARG A 296 -20.45 -4.16 -19.76
CA ARG A 296 -21.50 -3.58 -20.59
C ARG A 296 -22.71 -3.22 -19.74
N THR A 297 -23.40 -2.14 -20.08
CA THR A 297 -24.70 -1.80 -19.48
C THR A 297 -25.75 -2.85 -19.87
N ALA A 298 -26.92 -2.83 -19.24
CA ALA A 298 -28.05 -3.68 -19.65
C ALA A 298 -28.49 -3.46 -21.12
N LYS A 299 -28.14 -2.32 -21.72
CA LYS A 299 -28.40 -2.02 -23.14
C LYS A 299 -27.29 -2.50 -24.09
N GLY A 300 -26.21 -3.07 -23.55
CA GLY A 300 -25.04 -3.53 -24.30
C GLY A 300 -23.95 -2.48 -24.50
N ASP A 301 -24.12 -1.25 -24.01
CA ASP A 301 -23.13 -0.18 -24.14
C ASP A 301 -21.88 -0.48 -23.32
N ARG A 302 -20.70 -0.17 -23.85
CA ARG A 302 -19.44 -0.39 -23.14
C ARG A 302 -19.31 0.57 -21.95
N ILE A 303 -19.03 0.03 -20.76
CA ILE A 303 -18.68 0.81 -19.57
C ILE A 303 -17.14 0.97 -19.51
N PRO A 304 -16.60 2.20 -19.53
CA PRO A 304 -15.17 2.43 -19.35
C PRO A 304 -14.68 1.96 -17.98
N SER A 305 -13.56 1.22 -17.91
CA SER A 305 -13.01 0.73 -16.64
C SER A 305 -12.66 1.86 -15.65
N LYS A 306 -12.38 3.07 -16.15
CA LYS A 306 -12.12 4.27 -15.33
C LYS A 306 -13.33 4.76 -14.54
N GLU A 307 -14.54 4.35 -14.90
CA GLU A 307 -15.78 4.72 -14.21
C GLU A 307 -16.15 3.72 -13.10
N VAL A 308 -15.53 2.54 -13.10
CA VAL A 308 -15.82 1.47 -12.14
C VAL A 308 -14.74 1.41 -11.07
N TRP A 309 -15.10 1.68 -9.82
CA TRP A 309 -14.20 1.60 -8.67
C TRP A 309 -13.71 0.16 -8.43
N GLY A 310 -14.61 -0.82 -8.52
CA GLY A 310 -14.32 -2.22 -8.29
C GLY A 310 -15.46 -3.12 -8.76
N PHE A 311 -15.32 -4.43 -8.59
CA PHE A 311 -16.41 -5.37 -8.85
C PHE A 311 -16.33 -6.56 -7.90
N SER A 312 -17.38 -7.38 -7.90
CA SER A 312 -17.31 -8.71 -7.31
C SER A 312 -17.99 -9.73 -8.21
N ASP A 313 -17.43 -10.94 -8.23
CA ASP A 313 -18.01 -12.11 -8.91
C ASP A 313 -18.99 -12.89 -8.01
N GLY A 314 -19.27 -12.40 -6.79
CA GLY A 314 -20.08 -13.08 -5.77
C GLY A 314 -19.29 -13.95 -4.80
N ARG A 315 -17.99 -14.14 -5.04
CA ARG A 315 -17.07 -14.91 -4.20
C ARG A 315 -15.96 -14.03 -3.67
N GLN A 316 -15.39 -13.22 -4.55
CA GLN A 316 -14.23 -12.38 -4.32
C GLN A 316 -14.56 -10.94 -4.74
N ALA A 317 -14.07 -9.98 -3.96
CA ALA A 317 -14.10 -8.58 -4.33
C ALA A 317 -12.80 -8.19 -5.04
N TYR A 318 -12.88 -7.27 -5.98
CA TYR A 318 -11.77 -6.80 -6.78
C TYR A 318 -11.74 -5.27 -6.80
N PHE A 319 -10.56 -4.70 -6.59
CA PHE A 319 -10.31 -3.26 -6.60
C PHE A 319 -9.58 -2.84 -7.87
N ARG A 320 -9.98 -1.71 -8.46
CA ARG A 320 -9.28 -1.15 -9.62
C ARG A 320 -7.98 -0.45 -9.20
N GLN A 321 -6.84 -1.00 -9.62
CA GLN A 321 -5.56 -0.34 -9.56
C GLN A 321 -5.11 0.03 -10.98
N ILE A 322 -5.12 1.33 -11.31
CA ILE A 322 -4.85 1.86 -12.65
C ILE A 322 -5.90 1.33 -13.66
N ASN A 323 -5.53 0.37 -14.52
CA ASN A 323 -6.36 -0.20 -15.58
C ASN A 323 -6.70 -1.68 -15.33
N TYR A 324 -6.27 -2.22 -14.19
CA TYR A 324 -6.40 -3.63 -13.85
C TYR A 324 -7.11 -3.79 -12.53
N TYR A 325 -7.63 -5.00 -12.31
CA TYR A 325 -8.32 -5.33 -11.08
C TYR A 325 -7.49 -6.30 -10.25
N ARG A 326 -7.38 -6.01 -8.95
CA ARG A 326 -6.64 -6.81 -7.98
C ARG A 326 -7.62 -7.48 -7.01
N PRO A 327 -7.45 -8.79 -6.73
CA PRO A 327 -8.28 -9.46 -5.73
C PRO A 327 -8.01 -8.85 -4.35
N LEU A 328 -9.08 -8.52 -3.64
CA LEU A 328 -9.02 -8.00 -2.28
C LEU A 328 -9.05 -9.13 -1.24
N THR A 329 -7.96 -9.37 -0.53
CA THR A 329 -7.96 -10.28 0.62
C THR A 329 -8.58 -9.57 1.83
N ARG A 330 -9.68 -10.12 2.36
CA ARG A 330 -10.31 -9.59 3.57
C ARG A 330 -9.42 -9.81 4.78
N GLN A 331 -9.18 -8.76 5.54
CA GLN A 331 -8.62 -8.80 6.88
C GLN A 331 -9.75 -8.61 7.90
N SER A 332 -9.43 -8.52 9.20
CA SER A 332 -10.45 -8.32 10.24
C SER A 332 -11.29 -7.07 9.98
N ASP A 333 -10.66 -5.92 9.81
CA ASP A 333 -11.31 -4.61 9.76
C ASP A 333 -11.00 -3.80 8.48
N PHE A 334 -10.27 -4.39 7.53
CA PHE A 334 -9.92 -3.77 6.26
C PHE A 334 -9.69 -4.83 5.17
N TYR A 335 -9.26 -4.41 3.99
CA TYR A 335 -8.82 -5.29 2.90
C TYR A 335 -7.37 -5.05 2.55
N THR A 336 -6.66 -6.10 2.14
CA THR A 336 -5.36 -6.02 1.49
C THR A 336 -5.42 -6.50 0.05
N PHE A 337 -4.42 -6.17 -0.74
CA PHE A 337 -4.21 -6.78 -2.06
C PHE A 337 -2.73 -6.74 -2.42
N VAL A 338 -2.32 -7.57 -3.37
CA VAL A 338 -0.95 -7.54 -3.92
C VAL A 338 -0.93 -6.69 -5.19
N GLY A 339 -0.11 -5.65 -5.17
CA GLY A 339 0.07 -4.71 -6.27
C GLY A 339 1.54 -4.56 -6.64
N ALA A 340 1.80 -3.87 -7.74
CA ALA A 340 3.17 -3.53 -8.15
C ALA A 340 3.70 -2.38 -7.31
N ALA A 341 4.89 -2.55 -6.74
CA ALA A 341 5.59 -1.50 -6.01
C ALA A 341 5.72 -0.24 -6.88
N PRO A 342 5.55 0.95 -6.27
CA PRO A 342 5.66 2.20 -7.01
C PRO A 342 7.08 2.38 -7.56
N LEU A 343 7.25 3.36 -8.45
CA LEU A 343 8.56 3.71 -8.97
C LEU A 343 9.49 4.08 -7.81
N ASP A 344 10.61 3.38 -7.72
CA ASP A 344 11.73 3.78 -6.87
C ASP A 344 12.43 4.95 -7.57
N VAL A 345 11.94 6.16 -7.29
CA VAL A 345 12.42 7.40 -7.90
C VAL A 345 13.92 7.61 -7.64
N THR A 346 14.41 7.23 -6.46
CA THR A 346 15.84 7.33 -6.14
C THR A 346 16.68 6.41 -7.02
N ALA A 347 16.26 5.15 -7.19
CA ALA A 347 16.94 4.21 -8.07
C ALA A 347 16.81 4.61 -9.55
N ALA A 348 15.64 5.11 -9.97
CA ALA A 348 15.38 5.60 -11.32
C ALA A 348 16.30 6.79 -11.67
N ASN A 349 16.40 7.78 -10.77
CA ASN A 349 17.23 8.97 -10.99
C ASN A 349 18.72 8.62 -10.97
N ARG A 350 19.15 7.67 -10.13
CA ARG A 350 20.53 7.17 -10.14
C ARG A 350 20.87 6.49 -11.47
N ARG A 351 19.97 5.67 -12.01
CA ARG A 351 20.13 5.05 -13.34
C ARG A 351 20.20 6.10 -14.44
N ALA A 352 19.31 7.10 -14.42
CA ALA A 352 19.33 8.19 -15.39
C ALA A 352 20.65 8.98 -15.36
N LEU A 353 21.16 9.32 -14.17
CA LEU A 353 22.43 10.01 -14.00
C LEU A 353 23.62 9.17 -14.48
N ASN A 354 23.66 7.88 -14.11
CA ASN A 354 24.72 6.98 -14.54
C ASN A 354 24.73 6.80 -16.07
N ASN A 355 23.54 6.69 -16.68
CA ASN A 355 23.39 6.57 -18.13
C ASN A 355 23.83 7.85 -18.86
N ALA A 356 23.52 9.03 -18.31
CA ALA A 356 23.98 10.30 -18.88
C ALA A 356 25.51 10.44 -18.84
N MET A 357 26.16 9.97 -17.77
CA MET A 357 27.63 10.00 -17.65
C MET A 357 28.32 8.96 -18.54
N GLN A 358 27.75 7.74 -18.66
CA GLN A 358 28.36 6.67 -19.47
C GLN A 358 28.09 6.83 -20.97
N GLY A 359 26.90 7.32 -21.36
CA GLY A 359 26.55 7.56 -22.76
C GLY A 359 27.44 8.59 -23.47
N ALA A 360 28.19 9.40 -22.71
CA ALA A 360 29.19 10.32 -23.25
C ALA A 360 30.55 9.66 -23.54
N ALA A 361 30.84 8.48 -22.97
CA ALA A 361 32.18 7.87 -23.03
C ALA A 361 32.23 6.49 -23.72
N SER A 362 31.13 5.74 -23.75
CA SER A 362 31.11 4.40 -24.36
C SER A 362 29.68 4.05 -24.77
N GLY A 363 29.43 3.89 -26.08
CA GLY A 363 28.10 3.67 -26.67
C GLY A 363 27.42 2.34 -26.34
N GLY A 364 27.56 1.81 -25.11
CA GLY A 364 26.92 0.59 -24.63
C GLY A 364 25.93 0.86 -23.49
N PHE A 365 24.64 0.65 -23.74
CA PHE A 365 23.59 0.68 -22.73
C PHE A 365 23.60 -0.62 -21.91
N TYR A 366 24.42 -0.69 -20.86
CA TYR A 366 24.37 -1.82 -19.93
C TYR A 366 23.75 -1.40 -18.60
N ASP A 367 22.57 -1.94 -18.30
CA ASP A 367 21.80 -1.71 -17.06
C ASP A 367 22.43 -2.49 -15.88
N TYR A 368 23.59 -2.04 -15.38
CA TYR A 368 24.28 -2.62 -14.21
C TYR A 368 23.93 -1.93 -12.88
N GLY A 369 22.79 -1.22 -12.81
CA GLY A 369 22.34 -0.59 -11.56
C GLY A 369 21.82 -1.61 -10.54
N PRO A 370 21.88 -1.32 -9.22
CA PRO A 370 21.17 -2.14 -8.24
C PRO A 370 19.70 -2.23 -8.64
N ALA A 371 19.15 -3.45 -8.65
CA ALA A 371 17.76 -3.69 -9.01
C ALA A 371 16.86 -2.83 -8.11
N GLY A 372 16.24 -1.80 -8.68
CA GLY A 372 15.24 -1.02 -7.96
C GLY A 372 14.03 -1.91 -7.66
N ASN A 373 13.36 -1.70 -6.52
CA ASN A 373 12.17 -2.48 -6.15
C ASN A 373 10.94 -2.15 -7.01
N THR A 374 11.08 -1.27 -8.01
CA THR A 374 10.01 -0.86 -8.91
C THR A 374 9.36 -2.08 -9.55
N GLY A 375 8.03 -2.19 -9.43
CA GLY A 375 7.28 -3.27 -10.06
C GLY A 375 7.32 -4.61 -9.33
N GLN A 376 8.09 -4.78 -8.25
CA GLN A 376 8.01 -5.98 -7.40
C GLN A 376 6.62 -6.10 -6.75
N PRO A 377 6.11 -7.31 -6.49
CA PRO A 377 4.86 -7.49 -5.77
C PRO A 377 5.02 -7.04 -4.32
N ILE A 378 4.23 -6.05 -3.92
CA ILE A 378 4.11 -5.63 -2.53
C ILE A 378 2.65 -5.65 -2.10
N VAL A 379 2.44 -5.75 -0.80
CA VAL A 379 1.10 -5.73 -0.23
C VAL A 379 0.67 -4.29 -0.01
N TYR A 380 -0.57 -4.01 -0.38
CA TYR A 380 -1.26 -2.78 -0.08
C TYR A 380 -2.41 -3.05 0.88
N SER A 381 -2.70 -2.11 1.78
CA SER A 381 -3.97 -2.02 2.49
C SER A 381 -4.90 -1.05 1.76
N LEU A 382 -6.20 -1.29 1.85
CA LEU A 382 -7.26 -0.40 1.39
C LEU A 382 -7.93 0.24 2.62
N ASP A 383 -7.81 1.56 2.75
CA ASP A 383 -8.56 2.33 3.74
C ASP A 383 -10.01 2.46 3.27
N LEU A 384 -10.91 1.84 4.04
CA LEU A 384 -12.34 1.83 3.73
C LEU A 384 -13.03 3.17 3.97
N ARG A 385 -12.39 4.15 4.59
CA ARG A 385 -12.98 5.47 4.83
C ARG A 385 -12.74 6.41 3.65
N THR A 386 -11.56 6.33 3.04
CA THR A 386 -11.12 7.24 1.96
C THR A 386 -10.99 6.55 0.61
N GLY A 387 -10.98 5.22 0.58
CA GLY A 387 -10.66 4.42 -0.61
C GLY A 387 -9.20 4.47 -1.03
N GLN A 388 -8.35 5.03 -0.18
CA GLN A 388 -6.92 5.11 -0.43
C GLN A 388 -6.25 3.76 -0.25
N THR A 389 -5.20 3.54 -1.03
CA THR A 389 -4.32 2.39 -0.89
C THR A 389 -2.94 2.83 -0.47
N GLY A 390 -2.33 2.12 0.48
CA GLY A 390 -0.95 2.36 0.92
C GLY A 390 -0.21 1.04 1.15
N PRO A 391 1.15 1.04 1.17
CA PRO A 391 1.91 -0.16 1.50
C PRO A 391 1.50 -0.74 2.87
N PHE A 392 1.44 -2.06 2.94
CA PHE A 392 1.11 -2.79 4.16
C PHE A 392 2.26 -3.74 4.55
N PRO A 393 2.68 -3.75 5.82
CA PRO A 393 2.24 -2.87 6.90
C PRO A 393 2.67 -1.42 6.62
N ALA A 394 2.02 -0.46 7.29
CA ALA A 394 2.36 0.95 7.09
C ALA A 394 3.84 1.18 7.47
N PRO A 395 4.59 2.04 6.75
CA PRO A 395 5.98 2.33 7.08
C PRO A 395 6.15 2.75 8.55
N GLY A 396 7.10 2.13 9.26
CA GLY A 396 7.36 2.41 10.68
C GLY A 396 6.42 1.71 11.67
N GLN A 397 5.40 1.00 11.19
CA GLN A 397 4.59 0.14 12.07
C GLN A 397 5.43 -1.04 12.55
N VAL A 398 5.45 -1.27 13.87
CA VAL A 398 6.10 -2.46 14.44
C VAL A 398 5.37 -3.70 13.92
N VAL A 399 6.06 -4.46 13.07
CA VAL A 399 5.58 -5.73 12.55
C VAL A 399 5.54 -6.70 13.73
N LYS A 400 4.34 -7.05 14.21
CA LYS A 400 4.20 -8.13 15.18
C LYS A 400 4.62 -9.44 14.51
N ARG A 401 5.36 -10.26 15.25
CA ARG A 401 5.71 -11.63 14.81
C ARG A 401 4.48 -12.51 14.98
N ASP A 402 3.57 -12.37 14.03
CA ASP A 402 2.36 -13.18 13.96
C ASP A 402 2.49 -14.17 12.79
N THR A 403 2.16 -15.43 13.04
CA THR A 403 2.14 -16.48 12.01
C THR A 403 0.73 -16.59 11.46
N ALA A 404 0.59 -16.43 10.15
CA ALA A 404 -0.65 -16.75 9.45
C ALA A 404 -0.65 -18.23 9.04
N PHE A 405 -1.83 -18.85 9.00
CA PHE A 405 -1.99 -20.22 8.54
C PHE A 405 -2.75 -20.23 7.22
N VAL A 406 -2.22 -20.95 6.24
CA VAL A 406 -2.84 -21.13 4.92
C VAL A 406 -3.08 -22.62 4.68
N TYR A 407 -4.33 -22.98 4.43
CA TYR A 407 -4.76 -24.33 4.09
C TYR A 407 -5.03 -24.40 2.59
N VAL A 408 -4.18 -25.10 1.86
CA VAL A 408 -4.39 -25.39 0.44
C VAL A 408 -4.98 -26.80 0.36
N TYR A 409 -6.17 -26.95 -0.20
CA TYR A 409 -6.82 -28.25 -0.27
C TYR A 409 -7.39 -28.53 -1.65
N ARG A 410 -7.51 -29.82 -1.94
CA ARG A 410 -8.06 -30.32 -3.18
C ARG A 410 -9.34 -31.10 -2.87
N PRO A 411 -10.50 -30.67 -3.41
CA PRO A 411 -11.74 -31.43 -3.23
C PRO A 411 -11.64 -32.86 -3.76
N LEU A 412 -12.56 -33.70 -3.31
CA LEU A 412 -12.75 -35.03 -3.89
C LEU A 412 -13.21 -34.92 -5.35
N GLY A 413 -12.74 -35.85 -6.19
CA GLY A 413 -13.03 -35.90 -7.62
C GLY A 413 -11.98 -35.22 -8.51
N GLY A 414 -12.19 -35.31 -9.83
CA GLY A 414 -11.23 -34.85 -10.86
C GLY A 414 -10.13 -35.87 -11.16
N SER A 415 -9.04 -35.41 -11.79
CA SER A 415 -7.89 -36.27 -12.14
C SER A 415 -7.29 -36.94 -10.90
N ALA A 416 -6.92 -38.22 -10.99
CA ALA A 416 -6.22 -38.89 -9.89
C ALA A 416 -4.77 -38.39 -9.70
N GLU A 417 -4.21 -37.66 -10.67
CA GLU A 417 -2.81 -37.24 -10.64
C GLU A 417 -2.53 -36.25 -9.48
N PRO A 418 -1.52 -36.52 -8.64
CA PRO A 418 -1.09 -35.61 -7.59
C PRO A 418 -0.68 -34.26 -8.14
N GLN A 419 -1.14 -33.19 -7.50
CA GLN A 419 -0.80 -31.82 -7.91
C GLN A 419 0.31 -31.26 -7.04
N ARG A 420 1.44 -30.88 -7.66
CA ARG A 420 2.57 -30.26 -6.96
C ARG A 420 2.20 -28.85 -6.53
N VAL A 421 2.38 -28.54 -5.24
CA VAL A 421 2.19 -27.21 -4.67
C VAL A 421 3.56 -26.60 -4.40
N LEU A 422 3.77 -25.37 -4.86
CA LEU A 422 5.01 -24.63 -4.72
C LEU A 422 4.80 -23.38 -3.88
N LEU A 423 5.77 -23.05 -3.02
CA LEU A 423 5.87 -21.78 -2.33
C LEU A 423 7.10 -21.05 -2.85
N ASN A 424 6.91 -19.89 -3.47
CA ASN A 424 7.99 -19.14 -4.10
C ASN A 424 8.83 -20.01 -5.07
N ASP A 425 8.15 -20.81 -5.90
CA ASP A 425 8.75 -21.76 -6.86
C ASP A 425 9.53 -22.94 -6.24
N HIS A 426 9.49 -23.13 -4.92
CA HIS A 426 10.00 -24.32 -4.25
C HIS A 426 8.85 -25.28 -3.92
N GLN A 427 8.95 -26.55 -4.31
CA GLN A 427 7.93 -27.56 -3.97
C GLN A 427 7.86 -27.74 -2.45
N ILE A 428 6.67 -27.55 -1.89
CA ILE A 428 6.39 -27.73 -0.45
C ILE A 428 5.51 -28.96 -0.17
N GLY A 429 4.88 -29.52 -1.19
CA GLY A 429 4.04 -30.70 -1.05
C GLY A 429 3.40 -31.12 -2.36
N GLN A 430 2.58 -32.17 -2.28
CA GLN A 430 1.70 -32.63 -3.35
C GLN A 430 0.31 -32.89 -2.78
N LEU A 431 -0.74 -32.68 -3.59
CA LEU A 431 -2.12 -32.88 -3.19
C LEU A 431 -2.83 -33.86 -4.13
N GLN A 432 -3.17 -35.03 -3.58
CA GLN A 432 -4.16 -35.94 -4.17
C GLN A 432 -5.59 -35.41 -3.93
N PRO A 433 -6.61 -35.91 -4.67
CA PRO A 433 -7.99 -35.57 -4.38
C PRO A 433 -8.37 -35.90 -2.93
N GLY A 434 -8.94 -34.92 -2.22
CA GLY A 434 -9.32 -35.06 -0.82
C GLY A 434 -8.21 -34.77 0.21
N GLU A 435 -7.03 -34.31 -0.22
CA GLU A 435 -5.96 -33.92 0.68
C GLU A 435 -5.92 -32.41 0.94
N THR A 436 -5.30 -32.07 2.07
CA THR A 436 -5.04 -30.69 2.53
C THR A 436 -3.56 -30.55 2.88
N LEU A 437 -3.00 -29.37 2.60
CA LEU A 437 -1.65 -28.95 2.95
C LEU A 437 -1.75 -27.68 3.81
N GLU A 438 -1.25 -27.75 5.04
CA GLU A 438 -1.10 -26.60 5.93
C GLU A 438 0.25 -25.92 5.70
N ILE A 439 0.23 -24.60 5.56
CA ILE A 439 1.42 -23.78 5.31
C ILE A 439 1.48 -22.66 6.35
N PRO A 440 2.41 -22.74 7.33
CA PRO A 440 2.66 -21.63 8.25
C PRO A 440 3.41 -20.51 7.53
N TRP A 441 2.95 -19.27 7.70
CA TRP A 441 3.52 -18.08 7.09
C TRP A 441 3.91 -17.05 8.17
N PRO A 442 5.17 -17.08 8.67
CA PRO A 442 5.65 -16.21 9.75
C PRO A 442 6.05 -14.81 9.26
N HIS A 443 5.54 -14.40 8.10
CA HIS A 443 5.96 -13.20 7.38
C HIS A 443 4.79 -12.22 7.23
N PHE A 444 4.33 -11.68 8.36
CA PHE A 444 3.23 -10.71 8.40
C PHE A 444 3.41 -9.57 7.39
N GLY A 445 2.36 -9.32 6.60
CA GLY A 445 2.33 -8.27 5.59
C GLY A 445 3.23 -8.47 4.37
N ARG A 446 3.92 -9.61 4.24
CA ARG A 446 4.62 -9.99 2.99
C ARG A 446 3.67 -10.78 2.09
N ALA A 447 3.78 -10.53 0.78
CA ALA A 447 3.05 -11.30 -0.22
C ALA A 447 3.54 -12.77 -0.21
N MET A 448 2.59 -13.70 -0.23
CA MET A 448 2.82 -15.13 -0.38
C MET A 448 2.54 -15.52 -1.83
N ARG A 449 3.46 -16.25 -2.46
CA ARG A 449 3.28 -16.79 -3.82
C ARG A 449 3.11 -18.30 -3.78
N ILE A 450 1.92 -18.76 -4.13
CA ILE A 450 1.60 -20.19 -4.19
C ILE A 450 1.48 -20.60 -5.65
N GLY A 451 2.34 -21.51 -6.12
CA GLY A 451 2.38 -22.01 -7.49
C GLY A 451 1.85 -23.45 -7.61
N LEU A 452 1.41 -23.83 -8.81
CA LEU A 452 0.92 -25.17 -9.13
C LEU A 452 1.78 -25.81 -10.23
N GLY A 453 2.14 -27.08 -10.06
CA GLY A 453 2.82 -27.88 -11.06
C GLY A 453 4.32 -27.63 -11.12
N THR A 454 4.77 -26.70 -11.98
CA THR A 454 6.19 -26.43 -12.23
C THR A 454 6.59 -25.02 -11.79
N PRO A 455 7.89 -24.77 -11.51
CA PRO A 455 8.40 -23.42 -11.25
C PRO A 455 8.01 -22.41 -12.34
N GLY A 456 7.37 -21.32 -11.93
CA GLY A 456 6.81 -20.33 -12.84
C GLY A 456 5.52 -20.72 -13.57
N GLY A 457 4.89 -21.84 -13.19
CA GLY A 457 3.53 -22.20 -13.58
C GLY A 457 2.48 -21.27 -12.96
N PRO A 458 1.17 -21.58 -13.12
CA PRO A 458 0.09 -20.77 -12.57
C PRO A 458 0.28 -20.52 -11.07
N ALA A 459 0.16 -19.27 -10.64
CA ALA A 459 0.42 -18.86 -9.27
C ALA A 459 -0.62 -17.87 -8.73
N LEU A 460 -0.85 -17.92 -7.43
CA LEU A 460 -1.64 -16.97 -6.67
C LEU A 460 -0.71 -16.13 -5.80
N LEU A 461 -0.81 -14.82 -5.95
CA LEU A 461 -0.22 -13.85 -5.02
C LEU A 461 -1.32 -13.36 -4.06
N LEU A 462 -1.08 -13.52 -2.76
CA LEU A 462 -2.02 -13.07 -1.72
C LEU A 462 -1.28 -12.63 -0.45
N THR A 463 -2.02 -12.04 0.49
CA THR A 463 -1.50 -11.72 1.83
C THR A 463 -2.30 -12.48 2.88
N PRO A 464 -1.73 -13.56 3.44
CA PRO A 464 -2.41 -14.33 4.47
C PRO A 464 -2.81 -13.45 5.65
N SER A 465 -4.00 -13.66 6.20
CA SER A 465 -4.42 -12.99 7.42
C SER A 465 -3.85 -13.70 8.64
N THR A 466 -3.36 -12.93 9.62
CA THR A 466 -2.97 -13.46 10.94
C THR A 466 -4.16 -13.53 11.90
N ALA A 467 -5.28 -12.89 11.56
CA ALA A 467 -6.50 -12.92 12.38
C ALA A 467 -7.38 -14.14 12.09
N THR A 468 -7.32 -14.67 10.87
CA THR A 468 -8.13 -15.82 10.42
C THR A 468 -7.32 -16.68 9.46
N ALA A 469 -7.45 -18.01 9.56
CA ALA A 469 -6.85 -18.92 8.60
C ALA A 469 -7.33 -18.61 7.16
N THR A 470 -6.43 -18.77 6.20
CA THR A 470 -6.72 -18.56 4.78
C THR A 470 -6.91 -19.91 4.09
N TYR A 471 -8.05 -20.10 3.43
CA TYR A 471 -8.38 -21.36 2.78
C TYR A 471 -8.38 -21.21 1.26
N ILE A 472 -7.66 -22.10 0.59
CA ILE A 472 -7.46 -22.08 -0.86
C ILE A 472 -7.87 -23.43 -1.44
N ARG A 473 -8.96 -23.41 -2.19
CA ARG A 473 -9.47 -24.58 -2.91
C ARG A 473 -8.83 -24.70 -4.28
N LEU A 474 -8.32 -25.88 -4.62
CA LEU A 474 -7.71 -26.17 -5.91
C LEU A 474 -8.70 -26.75 -6.92
N TRP A 475 -8.72 -26.16 -8.12
CA TRP A 475 -9.45 -26.61 -9.28
C TRP A 475 -8.50 -26.79 -10.48
N PRO A 476 -7.79 -27.93 -10.58
CA PRO A 476 -6.74 -28.11 -11.57
C PRO A 476 -7.21 -28.00 -13.02
N THR A 477 -8.50 -28.23 -13.27
CA THR A 477 -9.13 -28.16 -14.60
C THR A 477 -9.45 -26.74 -15.06
N SER A 478 -9.34 -25.73 -14.18
CA SER A 478 -9.54 -24.33 -14.55
C SER A 478 -8.31 -23.81 -15.28
N ALA A 479 -8.44 -23.57 -16.59
CA ALA A 479 -7.35 -23.07 -17.42
C ALA A 479 -6.79 -21.70 -16.98
N PHE A 480 -7.58 -20.91 -16.24
CA PHE A 480 -7.27 -19.50 -15.97
C PHE A 480 -6.83 -19.24 -14.53
N THR A 481 -7.55 -19.82 -13.56
CA THR A 481 -7.25 -19.68 -12.13
C THR A 481 -7.56 -21.00 -11.44
N PRO A 482 -6.55 -21.87 -11.22
CA PRO A 482 -6.76 -23.13 -10.50
C PRO A 482 -6.97 -22.89 -8.99
N TRP A 483 -6.97 -21.63 -8.55
CA TRP A 483 -7.10 -21.22 -7.17
C TRP A 483 -8.46 -20.57 -6.94
N GLN A 484 -9.15 -20.99 -5.88
CA GLN A 484 -10.31 -20.29 -5.35
C GLN A 484 -10.07 -19.97 -3.88
N LEU A 485 -10.04 -18.68 -3.54
CA LEU A 485 -10.06 -18.24 -2.15
C LEU A 485 -11.44 -18.51 -1.56
N MET A 486 -11.47 -19.14 -0.39
CA MET A 486 -12.70 -19.55 0.27
C MET A 486 -12.98 -18.66 1.49
N PRO A 487 -14.25 -18.32 1.77
CA PRO A 487 -14.61 -17.73 3.05
C PRO A 487 -14.13 -18.62 4.20
N ALA A 488 -13.55 -18.04 5.26
CA ALA A 488 -12.88 -18.80 6.32
C ALA A 488 -13.78 -19.93 6.89
N GLN A 489 -15.01 -19.61 7.28
CA GLN A 489 -15.96 -20.58 7.82
C GLN A 489 -16.30 -21.71 6.83
N GLN A 490 -16.42 -21.40 5.53
CA GLN A 490 -16.68 -22.42 4.52
C GLN A 490 -15.44 -23.28 4.26
N GLY A 491 -14.27 -22.66 4.18
CA GLY A 491 -13.00 -23.36 3.98
C GLY A 491 -12.66 -24.30 5.13
N GLU A 492 -12.87 -23.87 6.36
CA GLU A 492 -12.76 -24.67 7.58
C GLU A 492 -13.68 -25.89 7.50
N ALA A 493 -14.98 -25.67 7.27
CA ALA A 493 -15.95 -26.76 7.15
C ALA A 493 -15.61 -27.75 6.02
N GLU A 494 -15.09 -27.27 4.88
CA GLU A 494 -14.66 -28.15 3.78
C GLU A 494 -13.41 -28.95 4.15
N VAL A 495 -12.43 -28.34 4.82
CA VAL A 495 -11.21 -29.04 5.29
C VAL A 495 -11.56 -30.08 6.36
N ASP A 496 -12.37 -29.73 7.35
CA ASP A 496 -12.83 -30.66 8.39
C ASP A 496 -13.57 -31.87 7.80
N ALA A 497 -14.40 -31.64 6.79
CA ALA A 497 -15.10 -32.71 6.09
C ALA A 497 -14.14 -33.65 5.33
N LEU A 498 -13.05 -33.12 4.77
CA LEU A 498 -12.01 -33.94 4.15
C LEU A 498 -11.25 -34.77 5.18
N GLU A 499 -10.88 -34.17 6.31
CA GLU A 499 -10.17 -34.85 7.39
C GLU A 499 -11.01 -35.98 7.99
N LYS A 500 -12.29 -35.73 8.27
CA LYS A 500 -13.22 -36.76 8.77
C LYS A 500 -13.29 -37.96 7.83
N ARG A 501 -13.46 -37.74 6.53
CA ARG A 501 -13.49 -38.83 5.54
C ARG A 501 -12.16 -39.59 5.47
N ARG A 502 -11.04 -38.89 5.62
CA ARG A 502 -9.72 -39.53 5.66
C ARG A 502 -9.56 -40.43 6.89
N GLN A 503 -10.15 -40.05 8.01
CA GLN A 503 -10.19 -40.88 9.22
C GLN A 503 -11.10 -42.10 9.03
N GLU A 504 -12.26 -41.94 8.39
CA GLU A 504 -13.18 -43.05 8.09
C GLU A 504 -12.62 -44.07 7.08
N ALA A 505 -11.69 -43.66 6.21
CA ALA A 505 -11.03 -44.54 5.24
C ALA A 505 -9.81 -45.30 5.80
N ARG A 506 -9.37 -44.99 7.02
CA ARG A 506 -8.27 -45.68 7.72
C ARG A 506 -8.83 -46.70 8.69
#